data_AF-A0AB39TJJ3-F1
#
_entry.id   AF-A0AB39TJJ3-F1
#
_cell.length_a   1.000
_cell.length_b   1.000
_cell.length_c   1.000
_cell.angle_alpha   90.00
_cell.angle_beta   90.00
_cell.angle_gamma   90.00
#
_symmetry.space_group_name_H-M   'P 1'
#
loop_
_entity.id
_entity.type
_entity.pdbx_description
1 polymer ?
#
loop_
_entity_poly.entity_id
_entity_poly.type
_entity_poly.pdbx_seq_one_letter_code
_entity_poly.pdbx_strand_id
1 'polypeptide(L)'
;MTTELGPTERACVLQAADARQMQGVTVPVGVPAHEARRGPRDGTRGAVDVSAGLPQHLTFAKGDIVYEFDGFDADRVAVYRYAPAKSPLHDRIMAGVQQAYFEAAQAKKGGTR
;
A
#
# COMPACT_ATOMS: atom_id res chain seq x y z
N MET A 1 4.46 -19.33 11.89
CA MET A 1 5.04 -20.22 10.86
C MET A 1 6.13 -19.43 10.15
N THR A 2 7.39 -19.74 10.43
CA THR A 2 8.53 -19.18 9.71
C THR A 2 8.63 -19.99 8.41
N THR A 3 8.16 -19.44 7.30
CA THR A 3 8.39 -20.06 5.99
C THR A 3 9.90 -20.05 5.77
N GLU A 4 10.50 -21.24 5.61
CA GLU A 4 11.91 -21.34 5.23
C GLU A 4 12.06 -20.71 3.84
N LEU A 5 12.79 -19.60 3.77
CA LEU A 5 13.06 -18.89 2.53
C LEU A 5 13.99 -19.73 1.67
N GLY A 6 13.67 -19.83 0.38
CA GLY A 6 14.57 -20.41 -0.61
C GLY A 6 15.90 -19.65 -0.74
N PRO A 7 16.91 -20.24 -1.39
CA PRO A 7 18.24 -19.64 -1.53
C PRO A 7 18.24 -18.31 -2.31
N THR A 8 17.21 -18.08 -3.14
CA THR A 8 17.01 -16.83 -3.88
C THR A 8 15.83 -16.03 -3.35
N GLU A 9 15.32 -16.34 -2.16
CA GLU A 9 14.21 -15.60 -1.57
C GLU A 9 14.68 -14.65 -0.47
N ARG A 10 14.06 -13.48 -0.41
CA ARG A 10 14.25 -12.52 0.67
C ARG A 10 12.91 -12.19 1.31
N ALA A 11 12.85 -12.24 2.63
CA ALA A 11 11.68 -11.77 3.36
C ALA A 11 11.37 -10.30 2.99
N CYS A 12 10.09 -10.00 2.81
CA CYS A 12 9.62 -8.65 2.56
C CYS A 12 8.36 -8.31 3.35
N VAL A 13 8.10 -7.01 3.48
CA VAL A 13 6.87 -6.45 4.04
C VAL A 13 6.36 -5.32 3.16
N LEU A 14 5.05 -5.33 2.91
CA LEU A 14 4.35 -4.27 2.22
C LEU A 14 3.85 -3.24 3.23
N GLN A 15 4.09 -1.97 2.97
CA GLN A 15 3.71 -0.88 3.87
C GLN A 15 3.00 0.25 3.14
N ALA A 16 2.28 1.08 3.89
CA ALA A 16 1.76 2.35 3.41
C ALA A 16 2.85 3.23 2.77
N ALA A 17 2.43 4.03 1.80
CA ALA A 17 3.25 5.05 1.16
C ALA A 17 3.87 5.98 2.21
N ASP A 18 5.11 6.44 2.01
CA ASP A 18 5.66 7.57 2.77
C ASP A 18 5.33 8.90 2.08
N ALA A 19 5.59 10.02 2.75
CA ALA A 19 5.28 11.36 2.26
C ALA A 19 5.85 11.61 0.86
N ARG A 20 7.06 11.09 0.57
CA ARG A 20 7.69 11.19 -0.75
C ARG A 20 6.92 10.45 -1.85
N GLN A 21 6.37 9.26 -1.55
CA GLN A 21 5.58 8.50 -2.52
C GLN A 21 4.18 9.07 -2.74
N MET A 22 3.71 9.95 -1.84
CA MET A 22 2.47 10.70 -2.00
C MET A 22 2.62 11.98 -2.84
N GLN A 23 3.85 12.35 -3.24
CA GLN A 23 4.06 13.57 -4.01
C GLN A 23 3.33 13.50 -5.36
N GLY A 24 2.49 14.50 -5.64
CA GLY A 24 1.67 14.55 -6.85
C GLY A 24 0.40 13.69 -6.83
N VAL A 25 0.11 13.04 -5.70
CA VAL A 25 -1.11 12.24 -5.50
C VAL A 25 -2.18 13.14 -4.89
N THR A 26 -3.35 13.21 -5.52
CA THR A 26 -4.49 13.96 -4.99
C THR A 26 -5.21 13.11 -3.93
N VAL A 27 -5.28 13.62 -2.70
CA VAL A 27 -6.08 13.00 -1.63
C VAL A 27 -7.52 13.50 -1.71
N PRO A 28 -8.54 12.63 -1.83
CA PRO A 28 -9.93 13.08 -1.87
C PRO A 28 -10.36 13.80 -0.59
N VAL A 29 -11.24 14.79 -0.74
CA VAL A 29 -11.81 15.53 0.40
C VAL A 29 -12.55 14.58 1.34
N GLY A 30 -12.30 14.72 2.64
CA GLY A 30 -12.93 13.91 3.68
C GLY A 30 -12.26 12.56 3.94
N VAL A 31 -11.26 12.17 3.13
CA VAL A 31 -10.44 10.98 3.36
C VAL A 31 -9.23 11.35 4.23
N PRO A 32 -9.01 10.68 5.37
CA PRO A 32 -7.81 10.91 6.17
C PRO A 32 -6.54 10.56 5.40
N ALA A 33 -5.48 11.37 5.56
CA ALA A 33 -4.22 11.17 4.84
C ALA A 33 -3.58 9.79 5.09
N HIS A 34 -3.76 9.22 6.29
CA HIS A 34 -3.24 7.87 6.58
C HIS A 34 -3.98 6.79 5.78
N GLU A 35 -5.27 6.93 5.49
CA GLU A 35 -6.00 5.98 4.62
C GLU A 35 -5.57 6.13 3.17
N ALA A 36 -5.37 7.37 2.70
CA ALA A 36 -4.91 7.61 1.34
C ALA A 36 -3.53 7.02 1.04
N ARG A 37 -2.70 6.85 2.07
CA ARG A 37 -1.37 6.23 1.97
C ARG A 37 -1.42 4.70 1.92
N ARG A 38 -2.52 4.08 2.35
CA ARG A 38 -2.60 2.63 2.49
C ARG A 38 -2.90 1.98 1.14
N GLY A 39 -1.98 1.14 0.69
CA GLY A 39 -2.23 0.24 -0.41
C GLY A 39 -3.10 -0.94 0.03
N PRO A 40 -3.76 -1.66 -0.89
CA PRO A 40 -4.66 -2.78 -0.56
C PRO A 40 -4.02 -3.97 0.15
N ARG A 41 -2.69 -4.00 0.23
CA ARG A 41 -1.89 -5.08 0.83
C ARG A 41 -0.97 -4.56 1.94
N ASP A 42 -1.23 -3.36 2.45
CA ASP A 42 -0.52 -2.79 3.60
C ASP A 42 -0.49 -3.77 4.78
N GLY A 43 0.70 -3.96 5.38
CA GLY A 43 0.97 -4.89 6.46
C GLY A 43 1.25 -6.34 6.02
N THR A 44 1.09 -6.67 4.74
CA THR A 44 1.32 -8.04 4.25
C THR A 44 2.81 -8.37 4.27
N ARG A 45 3.16 -9.55 4.81
CA ARG A 45 4.52 -10.11 4.78
C ARG A 45 4.61 -11.25 3.77
N GLY A 46 5.78 -11.44 3.19
CA GLY A 46 6.02 -12.51 2.21
C GLY A 46 7.50 -12.66 1.87
N ALA A 47 7.76 -13.19 0.68
CA ALA A 47 9.08 -13.34 0.11
C ALA A 47 9.12 -12.77 -1.32
N VAL A 48 10.26 -12.22 -1.70
CA VAL A 48 10.57 -11.81 -3.08
C VAL A 48 11.72 -12.64 -3.62
N ASP A 49 11.63 -13.02 -4.89
CA ASP A 49 12.78 -13.61 -5.59
C ASP A 49 13.82 -12.52 -5.86
N VAL A 50 15.07 -12.84 -5.55
CA VAL A 50 16.25 -11.98 -5.70
C VAL A 50 17.31 -12.60 -6.60
N SER A 51 16.96 -13.63 -7.38
CA SER A 51 17.84 -14.29 -8.36
C SER A 51 18.51 -13.30 -9.33
N ALA A 52 17.81 -12.22 -9.69
CA ALA A 52 18.30 -11.13 -10.54
C ALA A 52 18.63 -9.84 -9.77
N GLY A 53 18.77 -9.92 -8.45
CA GLY A 53 18.82 -8.76 -7.55
C GLY A 53 17.45 -8.38 -7.01
N LEU A 54 17.42 -7.44 -6.06
CA LEU A 54 16.18 -7.04 -5.40
C LEU A 54 15.29 -6.24 -6.37
N PRO A 55 14.03 -6.65 -6.61
CA PRO A 55 13.14 -5.91 -7.49
C PRO A 55 12.91 -4.49 -6.96
N GLN A 56 13.03 -3.48 -7.83
CA GLN A 56 12.72 -2.09 -7.44
C GLN A 56 11.21 -1.88 -7.25
N HIS A 57 10.38 -2.64 -7.99
CA HIS A 57 8.92 -2.56 -7.93
C HIS A 57 8.31 -3.94 -7.81
N LEU A 58 7.28 -4.06 -6.96
CA LEU A 58 6.38 -5.19 -6.94
C LEU A 58 5.03 -4.77 -7.51
N THR A 59 4.57 -5.49 -8.52
CA THR A 59 3.31 -5.21 -9.20
C THR A 59 2.29 -6.30 -8.90
N PHE A 60 1.08 -5.90 -8.54
CA PHE A 60 -0.05 -6.79 -8.27
C PHE A 60 -1.22 -6.43 -9.16
N ALA A 61 -2.25 -7.29 -9.17
CA ALA A 61 -3.47 -7.08 -9.95
C ALA A 61 -3.18 -6.71 -11.42
N LYS A 62 -2.29 -7.46 -12.08
CA LYS A 62 -1.88 -7.23 -13.48
C LYS A 62 -1.24 -5.84 -13.74
N GLY A 63 -0.59 -5.26 -12.74
CA GLY A 63 0.12 -3.96 -12.87
C GLY A 63 -0.63 -2.78 -12.26
N ASP A 64 -1.86 -2.98 -11.83
CA ASP A 64 -2.73 -1.92 -11.31
C ASP A 64 -2.34 -1.41 -9.90
N ILE A 65 -1.57 -2.20 -9.17
CA ILE A 65 -1.12 -1.89 -7.81
C ILE A 65 0.39 -2.05 -7.77
N VAL A 66 1.10 -0.99 -7.41
CA VAL A 66 2.56 -0.96 -7.38
C VAL A 66 3.05 -0.63 -5.97
N TYR A 67 4.01 -1.41 -5.50
CA TYR A 67 4.83 -1.09 -4.33
C TYR A 67 6.27 -0.90 -4.77
N GLU A 68 6.97 0.07 -4.17
CA GLU A 68 8.34 0.43 -4.47
C GLU A 68 9.26 0.08 -3.30
N PHE A 69 10.42 -0.47 -3.63
CA PHE A 69 11.46 -0.78 -2.66
C PHE A 69 11.93 0.50 -1.94
N ASP A 70 11.87 0.47 -0.61
CA ASP A 70 12.13 1.62 0.26
C ASP A 70 13.39 1.45 1.12
N GLY A 71 13.95 0.24 1.15
CA GLY A 71 15.09 -0.13 1.97
C GLY A 71 14.83 -1.38 2.81
N PHE A 72 15.64 -1.58 3.83
CA PHE A 72 15.51 -2.69 4.76
C PHE A 72 15.08 -2.18 6.14
N ASP A 73 14.30 -2.99 6.85
CA ASP A 73 14.07 -2.77 8.28
C ASP A 73 15.25 -3.29 9.14
N ALA A 74 15.12 -3.17 10.47
CA ALA A 74 16.15 -3.59 11.42
C ALA A 74 16.49 -5.09 11.34
N ASP A 75 15.54 -5.92 10.91
CA ASP A 75 15.67 -7.37 10.78
C ASP A 75 16.15 -7.78 9.37
N ARG A 76 16.56 -6.81 8.54
CA ARG A 76 16.94 -7.01 7.13
C ARG A 76 15.81 -7.57 6.26
N VAL A 77 14.56 -7.30 6.63
CA VAL A 77 13.39 -7.56 5.78
C VAL A 77 13.27 -6.43 4.76
N ALA A 78 13.07 -6.76 3.49
CA ALA A 78 12.88 -5.79 2.43
C ALA A 78 11.55 -5.06 2.60
N VAL A 79 11.58 -3.73 2.71
CA VAL A 79 10.38 -2.90 2.84
C VAL A 79 9.97 -2.40 1.46
N TYR A 80 8.73 -2.68 1.08
CA TYR A 80 8.11 -2.18 -0.14
C TYR A 80 6.94 -1.28 0.25
N ARG A 81 7.05 0.01 -0.05
CA ARG A 81 5.99 0.99 0.24
C ARG A 81 5.06 1.15 -0.95
N TYR A 82 3.78 1.33 -0.68
CA TYR A 82 2.80 1.60 -1.72
C TYR A 82 3.21 2.83 -2.54
N ALA A 83 3.08 2.75 -3.86
CA ALA A 83 3.42 3.82 -4.79
C ALA A 83 2.14 4.28 -5.52
N PRO A 84 1.34 5.18 -4.91
CA PRO A 84 0.05 5.58 -5.46
C PRO A 84 0.15 6.21 -6.84
N ALA A 85 1.13 7.10 -7.06
CA ALA A 85 1.37 7.73 -8.36
C ALA A 85 1.72 6.74 -9.48
N LYS A 86 2.15 5.52 -9.13
CA LYS A 86 2.48 4.43 -10.07
C LYS A 86 1.39 3.37 -10.14
N SER A 87 0.30 3.53 -9.38
CA SER A 87 -0.77 2.54 -9.25
C SER A 87 -2.04 3.04 -9.94
N PRO A 88 -2.35 2.62 -11.17
CA PRO A 88 -3.55 3.06 -11.90
C PRO A 88 -4.86 2.86 -11.14
N LEU A 89 -4.92 1.87 -10.24
CA LEU A 89 -6.11 1.60 -9.44
C LEU A 89 -6.28 2.54 -8.24
N HIS A 90 -5.28 3.36 -7.92
CA HIS A 90 -5.29 4.22 -6.73
C HIS A 90 -6.54 5.10 -6.68
N ASP A 91 -6.85 5.82 -7.76
CA ASP A 91 -7.98 6.74 -7.81
C ASP A 91 -9.32 6.02 -7.59
N ARG A 92 -9.46 4.80 -8.13
CA ARG A 92 -10.67 3.98 -7.94
C ARG A 92 -10.81 3.50 -6.49
N ILE A 93 -9.70 3.10 -5.87
CA ILE A 93 -9.68 2.73 -4.45
C ILE A 93 -10.10 3.93 -3.60
N MET A 94 -9.53 5.10 -3.90
CA MET A 94 -9.81 6.34 -3.18
C MET A 94 -11.26 6.81 -3.34
N ALA A 95 -11.88 6.63 -4.51
CA ALA A 95 -13.31 6.89 -4.71
C ALA A 95 -14.18 6.02 -3.77
N GLY A 96 -13.87 4.73 -3.66
CA GLY A 96 -14.58 3.82 -2.74
C GLY A 96 -14.39 4.19 -1.27
N VAL A 97 -13.15 4.53 -0.86
CA VAL A 97 -12.86 4.99 0.50
C VAL A 97 -13.61 6.28 0.81
N GLN A 98 -13.61 7.25 -0.10
CA GLN A 98 -14.33 8.50 0.07
C GLN A 98 -15.84 8.27 0.25
N GLN A 99 -16.43 7.40 -0.58
CA GLN A 99 -17.85 7.04 -0.46
C GLN A 99 -18.17 6.45 0.93
N ALA A 100 -17.36 5.50 1.41
CA ALA A 100 -17.57 4.88 2.72
C ALA A 100 -17.50 5.90 3.88
N TYR A 101 -16.53 6.83 3.82
CA TYR A 101 -16.41 7.89 4.83
C TYR A 101 -17.58 8.88 4.77
N PHE A 102 -18.05 9.23 3.58
CA PHE A 102 -19.22 10.07 3.41
C PHE A 102 -20.49 9.41 3.97
N GLU A 103 -20.73 8.15 3.65
CA GLU A 103 -21.87 7.36 4.16
C GLU A 103 -21.82 7.26 5.70
N ALA A 104 -20.65 6.98 6.28
CA ALA A 104 -20.46 6.94 7.73
C ALA A 104 -20.74 8.30 8.39
N ALA A 105 -20.36 9.41 7.75
CA ALA A 105 -20.64 10.76 8.25
C ALA A 105 -22.14 11.09 8.21
N GLN A 106 -22.86 10.65 7.17
CA GLN A 106 -24.31 10.85 7.05
C GLN A 106 -25.08 10.02 8.07
N ALA A 107 -24.68 8.77 8.30
CA ALA A 107 -25.29 7.90 9.33
C ALA A 107 -25.18 8.51 10.73
N LYS A 108 -24.02 9.11 11.07
CA LYS A 108 -23.81 9.81 12.35
C LYS A 108 -24.72 11.04 12.51
N LYS A 109 -25.07 11.73 11.42
CA LYS A 109 -25.99 12.87 11.44
C LYS A 109 -27.46 12.44 11.55
N GLY A 110 -27.82 11.28 11.01
CA GLY A 110 -29.18 10.73 11.06
C GLY A 110 -29.54 9.97 12.35
N GLY A 111 -28.54 9.58 13.15
CA GLY A 111 -28.71 8.80 14.39
C GLY A 111 -29.09 9.60 15.65
N THR A 112 -29.64 10.81 15.50
CA THR A 112 -30.23 11.56 16.62
C THR A 112 -31.75 11.46 16.54
N ARG A 113 -32.32 10.36 17.04
CA ARG A 113 -33.72 10.26 17.45
C ARG A 113 -33.84 9.29 18.63
#